data_AF-A0A6C0KZG6-F1
#
_entry.id   AF-A0A6C0KZG6-F1
#
_cell.length_a   1.000
_cell.length_b   1.000
_cell.length_c   1.000
_cell.angle_alpha   90.00
_cell.angle_beta   90.00
_cell.angle_gamma   90.00
#
_symmetry.space_group_name_H-M   'P 1'
#
loop_
_entity.id
_entity.type
_entity.pdbx_description
1 polymer ?
#
loop_
_entity_poly.entity_id
_entity_poly.type
_entity_poly.pdbx_seq_one_letter_code
_entity_poly.pdbx_strand_id
1 'polypeptide(L)'
;MSGICASCLDFDMNKIVKSKDSLAPKWLSEKDYVQEFIMKSKVFANYHPQDFNVKMKLDIGKQHYGKKILYWATKENNNNNNLSINDAKTSYGNFSNSGVASVDKNGVVVLKFSCPQIYRTTPAYSSTPQSYYRHLHFVISNGEKDKWMGQIYTKIVVCKFGLKDSLQMLKSGNYVFINALPCESYGKDHIPNTYNLTHKQVKKMNQRELFEWFKKVVKLHYPNIHKEITSKSINIKEIPIVAYCAHEKCNASELLLEELLKKGMVNVYDYSGGMKEYRKSQINNKLF
;
A
#
# COMPACT_ATOMS: atom_id res chain seq x y z
N MET A 1 -16.64 0.90 -7.89
CA MET A 1 -15.18 0.88 -7.59
C MET A 1 -15.01 0.65 -6.10
N SER A 2 -13.96 -0.06 -5.68
CA SER A 2 -13.65 -0.20 -4.26
C SER A 2 -13.19 1.16 -3.72
N GLY A 3 -13.75 1.63 -2.60
CA GLY A 3 -13.28 2.83 -1.91
C GLY A 3 -11.87 2.65 -1.32
N ILE A 4 -11.21 3.75 -0.92
CA ILE A 4 -9.84 3.72 -0.37
C ILE A 4 -9.74 2.85 0.89
N CYS A 5 -10.74 2.97 1.76
CA CYS A 5 -10.95 2.16 2.94
C CYS A 5 -12.47 1.97 3.11
N ALA A 6 -12.88 1.17 4.10
CA ALA A 6 -14.31 0.93 4.34
C ALA A 6 -15.12 2.20 4.63
N SER A 7 -14.44 3.28 5.06
CA SER A 7 -15.04 4.56 5.45
C SER A 7 -14.82 5.70 4.46
N CYS A 8 -14.24 5.44 3.28
CA CYS A 8 -13.99 6.45 2.23
C CYS A 8 -14.67 6.03 0.92
N LEU A 9 -15.54 6.87 0.37
CA LEU A 9 -16.25 6.60 -0.91
C LEU A 9 -15.42 6.99 -2.14
N ASP A 10 -14.51 7.96 -2.00
CA ASP A 10 -13.74 8.50 -3.12
C ASP A 10 -12.38 7.81 -3.23
N PHE A 11 -11.99 7.44 -4.45
CA PHE A 11 -10.66 6.93 -4.78
C PHE A 11 -9.83 8.03 -5.47
N ASP A 12 -8.76 8.46 -4.80
CA ASP A 12 -7.73 9.31 -5.35
C ASP A 12 -6.39 8.94 -4.68
N MET A 13 -5.47 8.38 -5.47
CA MET A 13 -4.16 7.96 -4.98
C MET A 13 -3.32 9.16 -4.51
N ASN A 14 -3.55 10.34 -5.08
CA ASN A 14 -2.73 11.53 -4.87
C ASN A 14 -3.28 12.43 -3.76
N LYS A 15 -4.57 12.33 -3.44
CA LYS A 15 -5.19 13.15 -2.40
C LYS A 15 -5.26 12.48 -1.03
N ILE A 16 -5.44 13.34 -0.04
CA ILE A 16 -5.89 12.97 1.30
C ILE A 16 -7.41 13.01 1.24
N VAL A 17 -8.06 11.95 1.71
CA VAL A 17 -9.52 11.87 1.78
C VAL A 17 -9.98 11.93 3.23
N LYS A 18 -11.18 12.45 3.45
CA LYS A 18 -11.84 12.45 4.76
C LYS A 18 -12.58 11.14 4.93
N SER A 19 -12.32 10.45 6.05
CA SER A 19 -13.17 9.33 6.46
C SER A 19 -14.52 9.85 6.92
N LYS A 20 -15.59 9.10 6.63
CA LYS A 20 -16.94 9.40 7.09
C LYS A 20 -17.32 8.46 8.23
N ASP A 21 -17.68 9.00 9.38
CA ASP A 21 -18.08 8.23 10.56
C ASP A 21 -19.31 7.35 10.26
N SER A 22 -20.24 7.84 9.42
CA SER A 22 -21.39 7.06 8.94
C SER A 22 -21.04 5.81 8.14
N LEU A 23 -19.77 5.67 7.72
CA LEU A 23 -19.25 4.54 6.98
C LEU A 23 -18.23 3.74 7.81
N ALA A 24 -18.23 3.89 9.14
CA ALA A 24 -17.44 3.04 10.01
C ALA A 24 -17.75 1.55 9.74
N PRO A 25 -16.75 0.70 9.49
CA PRO A 25 -16.97 -0.72 9.22
C PRO A 25 -17.53 -1.46 10.43
N LYS A 26 -18.17 -2.60 10.18
CA LYS A 26 -18.90 -3.35 11.22
C LYS A 26 -18.03 -3.78 12.41
N TRP A 27 -16.73 -3.99 12.23
CA TRP A 27 -15.85 -4.36 13.35
C TRP A 27 -15.67 -3.25 14.40
N LEU A 28 -16.07 -2.01 14.09
CA LEU A 28 -16.09 -0.87 15.01
C LEU A 28 -17.47 -0.61 15.63
N SER A 29 -18.54 -1.33 15.23
CA SER A 29 -19.90 -0.99 15.66
C SER A 29 -20.17 -1.34 17.13
N GLU A 30 -19.58 -2.41 17.64
CA GLU A 30 -19.72 -2.81 19.06
C GLU A 30 -18.74 -2.03 19.96
N LYS A 31 -17.53 -1.77 19.45
CA LYS A 31 -16.49 -1.04 20.16
C LYS A 31 -15.62 -0.30 19.16
N ASP A 32 -15.55 1.03 19.31
CA ASP A 32 -14.71 1.86 18.45
C ASP A 32 -13.27 1.90 18.98
N TYR A 33 -12.49 0.88 18.60
CA TYR A 33 -11.07 0.78 18.95
C TYR A 33 -10.24 1.96 18.43
N VAL A 34 -10.66 2.59 17.34
CA VAL A 34 -9.95 3.74 16.74
C VAL A 34 -10.16 4.98 17.59
N GLN A 35 -11.40 5.27 17.99
CA GLN A 35 -11.67 6.39 18.89
C GLN A 35 -11.03 6.18 20.25
N GLU A 36 -11.07 4.97 20.80
CA GLU A 36 -10.37 4.64 22.05
C GLU A 36 -8.86 4.90 21.94
N PHE A 37 -8.23 4.50 20.83
CA PHE A 37 -6.82 4.77 20.55
C PHE A 37 -6.52 6.27 20.49
N ILE A 38 -7.32 7.04 19.75
CA ILE A 38 -7.16 8.50 19.64
C ILE A 38 -7.30 9.17 21.01
N MET A 39 -8.32 8.79 21.80
CA MET A 39 -8.58 9.37 23.11
C MET A 39 -7.48 9.07 24.13
N LYS A 40 -6.92 7.85 24.11
CA LYS A 40 -5.82 7.43 25.00
C LYS A 40 -4.46 8.02 24.61
N SER A 41 -4.28 8.45 23.37
CA SER A 41 -3.03 9.05 22.88
C SER A 41 -2.85 10.47 23.41
N LYS A 42 -2.37 10.63 24.65
CA LYS A 42 -2.13 11.94 25.28
C LYS A 42 -0.72 12.52 25.03
N VAL A 43 0.13 11.78 24.32
CA VAL A 43 1.49 12.20 24.00
C VAL A 43 1.50 12.96 22.67
N PHE A 44 1.91 14.24 22.70
CA PHE A 44 2.04 15.09 21.52
C PHE A 44 3.51 15.33 21.11
N ALA A 45 4.45 14.80 21.88
CA ALA A 45 5.85 14.73 21.48
C ALA A 45 6.00 13.85 20.23
N ASN A 46 6.96 14.18 19.37
CA ASN A 46 7.15 13.40 18.15
C ASN A 46 7.69 12.00 18.51
N TYR A 47 7.10 10.98 17.93
CA TYR A 47 7.59 9.61 18.00
C TYR A 47 7.16 8.83 16.74
N HIS A 48 7.81 7.71 16.51
CA HIS A 48 7.46 6.77 15.46
C HIS A 48 7.79 5.35 15.94
N PRO A 49 7.30 4.30 15.26
CA PRO A 49 7.70 2.92 15.58
C PRO A 49 9.21 2.76 15.48
N GLN A 50 9.79 1.93 16.35
CA GLN A 50 11.24 1.67 16.34
C GLN A 50 11.67 1.07 14.99
N ASP A 51 10.93 0.07 14.52
CA ASP A 51 11.14 -0.56 13.22
C ASP A 51 10.23 0.08 12.17
N PHE A 52 10.83 0.82 11.23
CA PHE A 52 10.12 1.43 10.10
C PHE A 52 10.89 1.22 8.80
N ASN A 53 10.16 0.99 7.70
CA ASN A 53 10.72 0.89 6.34
C ASN A 53 10.01 1.83 5.34
N VAL A 54 8.97 2.55 5.77
CA VAL A 54 8.31 3.60 4.99
C VAL A 54 8.62 4.96 5.59
N LYS A 55 9.09 5.88 4.74
CA LYS A 55 9.20 7.32 5.02
C LYS A 55 8.33 8.08 4.02
N MET A 56 7.19 8.59 4.48
CA MET A 56 6.23 9.32 3.65
C MET A 56 6.30 10.81 3.93
N LYS A 57 6.48 11.62 2.88
CA LYS A 57 6.29 13.07 2.93
C LYS A 57 4.85 13.38 2.52
N LEU A 58 4.12 14.07 3.39
CA LEU A 58 2.72 14.43 3.16
C LEU A 58 2.55 15.94 3.27
N ASP A 59 2.01 16.57 2.22
CA ASP A 59 1.57 17.96 2.27
C ASP A 59 0.11 17.99 2.74
N ILE A 60 -0.13 18.62 3.88
CA ILE A 60 -1.46 18.79 4.47
C ILE A 60 -1.91 20.27 4.43
N GLY A 61 -1.06 21.16 3.91
CA GLY A 61 -1.31 22.59 3.79
C GLY A 61 -0.81 23.46 4.95
N LYS A 62 -0.36 24.66 4.61
CA LYS A 62 0.27 25.64 5.52
C LYS A 62 -0.63 26.07 6.69
N GLN A 63 -1.95 25.99 6.53
CA GLN A 63 -2.93 26.27 7.59
C GLN A 63 -2.82 25.36 8.82
N HIS A 64 -2.04 24.27 8.71
CA HIS A 64 -1.77 23.35 9.82
C HIS A 64 -0.36 23.51 10.41
N TYR A 65 0.41 24.51 10.00
CA TYR A 65 1.72 24.79 10.58
C TYR A 65 1.66 24.85 12.12
N GLY A 66 2.64 24.24 12.78
CA GLY A 66 2.75 24.22 14.23
C GLY A 66 1.86 23.20 14.92
N LYS A 67 0.91 22.59 14.21
CA LYS A 67 0.08 21.49 14.73
C LYS A 67 0.84 20.16 14.72
N LYS A 68 0.27 19.17 15.39
CA LYS A 68 0.73 17.79 15.41
C LYS A 68 -0.22 16.89 14.63
N ILE A 69 0.29 15.78 14.13
CA ILE A 69 -0.50 14.69 13.58
C ILE A 69 -0.24 13.43 14.39
N LEU A 70 -1.32 12.76 14.82
CA LEU A 70 -1.30 11.36 15.25
C LEU A 70 -1.68 10.51 14.04
N TYR A 71 -0.80 9.59 13.66
CA TYR A 71 -1.00 8.71 12.51
C TYR A 71 -0.92 7.24 12.91
N TRP A 72 -1.62 6.37 12.19
CA TRP A 72 -1.58 4.92 12.38
C TRP A 72 -1.88 4.18 11.07
N ALA A 73 -1.31 2.99 10.94
CA ALA A 73 -1.60 2.05 9.87
C ALA A 73 -1.66 0.62 10.42
N THR A 74 -2.04 -0.34 9.58
CA THR A 74 -1.94 -1.76 9.93
C THR A 74 -0.48 -2.17 10.09
N LYS A 75 -0.22 -3.21 10.89
CA LYS A 75 1.12 -3.81 11.00
C LYS A 75 1.53 -4.45 9.68
N GLU A 76 2.83 -4.70 9.52
CA GLU A 76 3.33 -5.57 8.47
C GLU A 76 2.76 -6.98 8.59
N ASN A 77 2.63 -7.65 7.45
CA ASN A 77 2.26 -9.06 7.41
C ASN A 77 3.56 -9.88 7.44
N ASN A 78 3.82 -10.55 8.56
CA ASN A 78 5.02 -11.38 8.74
C ASN A 78 4.73 -12.88 8.55
N ASN A 79 3.62 -13.24 7.92
CA ASN A 79 3.29 -14.63 7.66
C ASN A 79 4.27 -15.24 6.65
N ASN A 80 4.72 -16.48 6.91
CA ASN A 80 5.81 -17.17 6.17
C ASN A 80 5.71 -17.13 4.63
N ASN A 81 4.49 -17.04 4.07
CA ASN A 81 4.28 -17.01 2.62
C ASN A 81 3.77 -15.65 2.08
N ASN A 82 3.47 -14.66 2.94
CA ASN A 82 2.93 -13.34 2.57
C ASN A 82 1.63 -13.32 1.73
N LEU A 83 0.96 -14.46 1.56
CA LEU A 83 -0.29 -14.57 0.79
C LEU A 83 -1.55 -14.49 1.66
N SER A 84 -1.49 -14.90 2.94
CA SER A 84 -2.65 -14.81 3.83
C SER A 84 -2.99 -13.36 4.16
N ILE A 85 -4.27 -12.98 4.03
CA ILE A 85 -4.77 -11.64 4.31
C ILE A 85 -5.57 -11.64 5.61
N ASN A 86 -5.10 -10.86 6.59
CA ASN A 86 -5.74 -10.73 7.90
C ASN A 86 -7.02 -9.86 7.82
N ASP A 87 -7.89 -10.01 8.82
CA ASP A 87 -9.00 -9.08 9.02
C ASP A 87 -8.50 -7.74 9.60
N ALA A 88 -9.36 -6.70 9.57
CA ALA A 88 -9.02 -5.38 10.07
C ALA A 88 -8.57 -5.35 11.53
N LYS A 89 -9.28 -6.04 12.43
CA LYS A 89 -9.00 -5.99 13.88
C LYS A 89 -7.64 -6.61 14.16
N THR A 90 -7.35 -7.77 13.57
CA THR A 90 -6.04 -8.43 13.67
C THR A 90 -4.93 -7.57 13.06
N SER A 91 -5.19 -6.95 11.91
CA SER A 91 -4.18 -6.15 11.18
C SER A 91 -3.79 -4.86 11.91
N TYR A 92 -4.73 -4.18 12.56
CA TYR A 92 -4.45 -3.00 13.39
C TYR A 92 -3.89 -3.39 14.76
N GLY A 93 -4.36 -4.51 15.34
CA GLY A 93 -3.91 -5.02 16.62
C GLY A 93 -4.00 -3.96 17.73
N ASN A 94 -2.86 -3.59 18.30
CA ASN A 94 -2.74 -2.58 19.35
C ASN A 94 -2.29 -1.19 18.83
N PHE A 95 -2.42 -0.92 17.53
CA PHE A 95 -1.97 0.33 16.90
C PHE A 95 -0.47 0.60 17.07
N SER A 96 0.38 -0.43 17.18
CA SER A 96 1.83 -0.23 17.34
C SER A 96 2.52 0.36 16.12
N ASN A 97 1.91 0.28 14.93
CA ASN A 97 2.38 0.96 13.73
C ASN A 97 1.80 2.38 13.66
N SER A 98 2.13 3.20 14.66
CA SER A 98 1.64 4.57 14.82
C SER A 98 2.73 5.52 15.29
N GLY A 99 2.48 6.82 15.16
CA GLY A 99 3.41 7.85 15.57
C GLY A 99 2.76 9.21 15.69
N VAL A 100 3.56 10.17 16.18
CA VAL A 100 3.23 11.58 16.20
C VAL A 100 4.30 12.37 15.47
N ALA A 101 3.88 13.27 14.58
CA ALA A 101 4.79 14.11 13.81
C ALA A 101 4.32 15.58 13.80
N SER A 102 5.27 16.49 13.62
CA SER A 102 5.01 17.93 13.55
C SER A 102 4.86 18.40 12.12
N VAL A 103 3.95 19.35 11.92
CA VAL A 103 3.75 20.00 10.63
C VAL A 103 4.74 21.17 10.50
N ASP A 104 5.55 21.14 9.44
CA ASP A 104 6.54 22.19 9.19
C ASP A 104 5.90 23.48 8.66
N LYS A 105 6.71 24.54 8.51
CA LYS A 105 6.28 25.86 8.02
C LYS A 105 5.68 25.86 6.61
N ASN A 106 5.95 24.82 5.83
CA ASN A 106 5.41 24.65 4.49
C ASN A 106 4.10 23.86 4.48
N GLY A 107 3.60 23.42 5.64
CA GLY A 107 2.43 22.55 5.72
C GLY A 107 2.75 21.08 5.46
N VAL A 108 4.02 20.69 5.55
CA VAL A 108 4.49 19.34 5.25
C VAL A 108 4.81 18.60 6.53
N VAL A 109 4.45 17.31 6.55
CA VAL A 109 4.82 16.37 7.60
C VAL A 109 5.63 15.20 7.02
N VAL A 110 6.58 14.68 7.79
CA VAL A 110 7.32 13.46 7.46
C VAL A 110 6.93 12.37 8.44
N LEU A 111 6.34 11.29 7.92
CA LEU A 111 5.81 10.17 8.68
C LEU A 111 6.71 8.95 8.48
N LYS A 112 6.99 8.24 9.57
CA LYS A 112 7.80 7.01 9.57
C LYS A 112 7.00 5.86 10.15
N PHE A 113 6.86 4.77 9.40
CA PHE A 113 6.05 3.61 9.79
C PHE A 113 6.48 2.36 9.01
N SER A 114 6.04 1.20 9.45
CA SER A 114 6.24 -0.08 8.75
C SER A 114 5.24 -0.19 7.58
N CYS A 115 5.59 -0.85 6.48
CA CYS A 115 4.74 -0.97 5.30
C CYS A 115 3.42 -1.67 5.65
N PRO A 116 2.26 -0.99 5.58
CA PRO A 116 1.01 -1.60 6.01
C PRO A 116 0.65 -2.81 5.14
N GLN A 117 0.04 -3.82 5.76
CA GLN A 117 -0.61 -4.89 5.02
C GLN A 117 -1.99 -4.44 4.51
N ILE A 118 -2.44 -5.04 3.39
CA ILE A 118 -3.86 -5.01 3.05
C ILE A 118 -4.64 -5.84 4.06
N TYR A 119 -5.92 -5.55 4.22
CA TYR A 119 -6.79 -6.31 5.13
C TYR A 119 -8.19 -6.46 4.55
N ARG A 120 -8.94 -7.41 5.10
CA ARG A 120 -10.36 -7.61 4.79
C ARG A 120 -11.25 -7.05 5.89
N THR A 121 -12.34 -6.41 5.52
CA THR A 121 -13.42 -6.11 6.45
C THR A 121 -14.76 -5.97 5.75
N THR A 122 -15.84 -6.11 6.49
CA THR A 122 -17.20 -5.92 5.99
C THR A 122 -17.60 -4.45 6.15
N PRO A 123 -17.75 -3.69 5.05
CA PRO A 123 -18.21 -2.31 5.14
C PRO A 123 -19.65 -2.24 5.65
N ALA A 124 -20.05 -1.09 6.20
CA ALA A 124 -21.39 -0.88 6.75
C ALA A 124 -22.51 -1.19 5.73
N TYR A 125 -22.28 -0.85 4.46
CA TYR A 125 -23.24 -1.01 3.36
C TYR A 125 -23.19 -2.39 2.66
N SER A 126 -22.44 -3.36 3.18
CA SER A 126 -22.38 -4.72 2.61
C SER A 126 -22.52 -5.82 3.66
N SER A 127 -22.92 -7.00 3.21
CA SER A 127 -22.87 -8.25 3.98
C SER A 127 -21.61 -9.07 3.68
N THR A 128 -20.82 -8.69 2.67
CA THR A 128 -19.64 -9.44 2.23
C THR A 128 -18.33 -8.72 2.59
N PRO A 129 -17.29 -9.44 3.05
CA PRO A 129 -15.98 -8.86 3.27
C PRO A 129 -15.38 -8.33 1.96
N GLN A 130 -14.70 -7.18 2.06
CA GLN A 130 -13.96 -6.58 0.97
C GLN A 130 -12.53 -6.29 1.41
N SER A 131 -11.62 -6.33 0.45
CA SER A 131 -10.20 -6.01 0.64
C SER A 131 -9.96 -4.55 0.31
N TYR A 132 -9.15 -3.89 1.13
CA TYR A 132 -8.84 -2.47 0.96
C TYR A 132 -7.37 -2.26 0.64
N TYR A 133 -7.09 -1.16 -0.06
CA TYR A 133 -5.74 -0.73 -0.36
C TYR A 133 -4.93 -0.54 0.91
N ARG A 134 -3.61 -0.63 0.81
CA ARG A 134 -2.71 -0.12 1.84
C ARG A 134 -2.99 1.36 2.07
N HIS A 135 -3.20 1.74 3.32
CA HIS A 135 -3.44 3.13 3.67
C HIS A 135 -2.94 3.46 5.06
N LEU A 136 -2.81 4.75 5.30
CA LEU A 136 -2.48 5.38 6.56
C LEU A 136 -3.68 6.24 6.97
N HIS A 137 -4.05 6.18 8.25
CA HIS A 137 -4.98 7.11 8.85
C HIS A 137 -4.26 8.13 9.71
N PHE A 138 -4.87 9.30 9.86
CA PHE A 138 -4.36 10.30 10.80
C PHE A 138 -5.42 11.31 11.28
N VAL A 139 -5.17 11.92 12.42
CA VAL A 139 -5.91 13.07 12.96
C VAL A 139 -4.94 14.23 13.24
N ILE A 140 -5.46 15.45 13.23
CA ILE A 140 -4.68 16.67 13.45
C ILE A 140 -5.00 17.21 14.85
N SER A 141 -4.01 17.77 15.56
CA SER A 141 -4.25 18.43 16.85
C SER A 141 -5.02 19.75 16.71
N ASN A 142 -5.56 20.25 17.82
CA ASN A 142 -5.89 21.67 17.95
C ASN A 142 -4.62 22.55 17.96
N GLY A 143 -4.78 23.87 18.07
CA GLY A 143 -3.66 24.82 18.10
C GLY A 143 -2.77 24.70 19.33
N GLU A 144 -3.35 24.38 20.49
CA GLU A 144 -2.66 24.24 21.77
C GLU A 144 -1.87 22.92 21.87
N LYS A 145 -2.18 21.92 21.03
CA LYS A 145 -1.55 20.58 20.98
C LYS A 145 -1.79 19.78 22.26
N ASP A 146 -2.98 19.88 22.80
CA ASP A 146 -3.46 19.11 23.96
C ASP A 146 -4.68 18.23 23.61
N LYS A 147 -5.26 18.42 22.42
CA LYS A 147 -6.41 17.66 21.93
C LYS A 147 -6.30 17.29 20.45
N TRP A 148 -6.72 16.07 20.12
CA TRP A 148 -6.92 15.64 18.73
C TRP A 148 -8.29 16.06 18.21
N MET A 149 -8.33 16.57 16.98
CA MET A 149 -9.57 16.86 16.27
C MET A 149 -10.23 15.55 15.82
N GLY A 150 -11.57 15.49 15.82
CA GLY A 150 -12.30 14.25 15.53
C GLY A 150 -12.23 13.78 14.07
N GLN A 151 -11.91 14.66 13.12
CA GLN A 151 -11.86 14.29 11.70
C GLN A 151 -10.66 13.37 11.41
N ILE A 152 -10.96 12.13 11.03
CA ILE A 152 -9.98 11.17 10.52
C ILE A 152 -9.74 11.42 9.04
N TYR A 153 -8.48 11.48 8.65
CA TYR A 153 -8.02 11.57 7.28
C TYR A 153 -7.35 10.26 6.86
N THR A 154 -7.43 9.92 5.58
CA THR A 154 -6.85 8.69 5.02
C THR A 154 -6.02 9.00 3.78
N LYS A 155 -4.89 8.31 3.63
CA LYS A 155 -3.99 8.40 2.47
C LYS A 155 -3.57 7.01 2.02
N ILE A 156 -3.70 6.71 0.72
CA ILE A 156 -3.18 5.47 0.13
C ILE A 156 -1.66 5.43 0.29
N VAL A 157 -1.12 4.25 0.60
CA VAL A 157 0.30 3.97 0.73
C VAL A 157 0.71 2.98 -0.38
N VAL A 158 1.67 3.37 -1.21
CA VAL A 158 2.39 2.44 -2.10
C VAL A 158 3.78 2.25 -1.50
N CYS A 159 4.07 1.05 -1.01
CA CYS A 159 5.36 0.76 -0.41
C CYS A 159 6.43 0.58 -1.49
N LYS A 160 7.62 1.11 -1.21
CA LYS A 160 8.79 1.06 -2.09
C LYS A 160 9.84 0.15 -1.48
N PHE A 161 10.40 -0.75 -2.28
CA PHE A 161 11.45 -1.66 -1.85
C PHE A 161 12.73 -1.43 -2.65
N GLY A 162 13.87 -1.67 -1.99
CA GLY A 162 15.18 -1.68 -2.63
C GLY A 162 15.47 -3.02 -3.30
N LEU A 163 16.65 -3.13 -3.93
CA LEU A 163 17.07 -4.35 -4.63
C LEU A 163 17.01 -5.61 -3.77
N LYS A 164 17.55 -5.58 -2.55
CA LYS A 164 17.65 -6.78 -1.68
C LYS A 164 16.27 -7.39 -1.43
N ASP A 165 15.34 -6.60 -0.93
CA ASP A 165 13.97 -7.04 -0.61
C ASP A 165 13.24 -7.46 -1.89
N SER A 166 13.39 -6.70 -2.98
CA SER A 166 12.77 -7.03 -4.26
C SER A 166 13.26 -8.36 -4.84
N LEU A 167 14.56 -8.66 -4.74
CA LEU A 167 15.09 -9.95 -5.16
C LEU A 167 14.64 -11.10 -4.26
N GLN A 168 14.47 -10.87 -2.95
CA GLN A 168 13.90 -11.86 -2.05
C GLN A 168 12.43 -12.15 -2.39
N MET A 169 11.64 -11.11 -2.66
CA MET A 169 10.25 -11.22 -3.12
C MET A 169 10.17 -11.98 -4.44
N LEU A 170 11.02 -11.65 -5.42
CA LEU A 170 11.09 -12.35 -6.71
C LEU A 170 11.41 -13.83 -6.54
N LYS A 171 12.43 -14.17 -5.74
CA LYS A 171 12.85 -15.55 -5.47
C LYS A 171 11.78 -16.37 -4.76
N SER A 172 10.93 -15.74 -3.96
CA SER A 172 9.86 -16.45 -3.23
C SER A 172 8.79 -17.07 -4.14
N GLY A 173 8.64 -16.58 -5.38
CA GLY A 173 7.56 -17.01 -6.27
C GLY A 173 6.15 -16.63 -5.80
N ASN A 174 6.04 -15.79 -4.76
CA ASN A 174 4.77 -15.36 -4.17
C ASN A 174 4.41 -13.92 -4.55
N TYR A 175 5.12 -13.29 -5.49
CA TYR A 175 4.88 -11.93 -5.96
C TYR A 175 4.97 -11.88 -7.48
N VAL A 176 3.95 -11.33 -8.15
CA VAL A 176 3.97 -11.14 -9.60
C VAL A 176 4.79 -9.91 -9.94
N PHE A 177 5.93 -10.09 -10.58
CA PHE A 177 6.80 -8.98 -11.00
C PHE A 177 6.44 -8.49 -12.40
N ILE A 178 6.17 -7.18 -12.51
CA ILE A 178 5.75 -6.52 -13.74
C ILE A 178 6.77 -5.44 -14.13
N ASN A 179 7.33 -5.60 -15.33
CA ASN A 179 8.10 -4.56 -15.99
C ASN A 179 7.15 -3.58 -16.69
N ALA A 180 7.21 -2.30 -16.29
CA ALA A 180 6.33 -1.25 -16.80
C ALA A 180 6.84 -0.55 -18.08
N LEU A 181 8.02 -0.91 -18.60
CA LEU A 181 8.61 -0.32 -19.81
C LEU A 181 7.92 -0.80 -21.10
N PRO A 182 8.08 -0.10 -22.24
CA PRO A 182 7.62 -0.59 -23.54
C PRO A 182 8.16 -1.98 -23.88
N CYS A 183 7.41 -2.75 -24.67
CA CYS A 183 7.75 -4.14 -25.00
C CYS A 183 9.10 -4.25 -25.73
N GLU A 184 9.49 -3.24 -26.52
CA GLU A 184 10.78 -3.18 -27.20
C GLU A 184 11.93 -3.06 -26.21
N SER A 185 11.74 -2.32 -25.11
CA SER A 185 12.75 -2.21 -24.05
C SER A 185 12.84 -3.50 -23.24
N TYR A 186 11.68 -4.09 -22.92
CA TYR A 186 11.59 -5.36 -22.23
C TYR A 186 12.25 -6.52 -23.01
N GLY A 187 12.00 -6.58 -24.32
CA GLY A 187 12.56 -7.61 -25.21
C GLY A 187 14.08 -7.50 -25.35
N LYS A 188 14.65 -6.29 -25.23
CA LYS A 188 16.10 -6.09 -25.22
C LYS A 188 16.75 -6.56 -23.93
N ASP A 189 16.15 -6.23 -22.79
CA ASP A 189 16.66 -6.60 -21.47
C ASP A 189 15.58 -6.43 -20.39
N HIS A 190 15.50 -7.40 -19.48
CA HIS A 190 14.57 -7.40 -18.36
C HIS A 190 15.10 -8.29 -17.22
N ILE A 191 14.54 -8.10 -16.02
CA ILE A 191 14.81 -9.02 -14.91
C ILE A 191 14.19 -10.37 -15.27
N PRO A 192 14.94 -11.49 -15.22
CA PRO A 192 14.40 -12.82 -15.52
C PRO A 192 13.18 -13.17 -14.66
N ASN A 193 12.27 -13.98 -15.22
CA ASN A 193 11.03 -14.41 -14.57
C ASN A 193 10.06 -13.27 -14.20
N THR A 194 10.16 -12.13 -14.89
CA THR A 194 9.19 -11.04 -14.79
C THR A 194 8.35 -10.96 -16.07
N TYR A 195 7.28 -10.14 -16.07
CA TYR A 195 6.35 -10.05 -17.19
C TYR A 195 6.15 -8.60 -17.60
N ASN A 196 5.91 -8.34 -18.88
CA ASN A 196 5.69 -6.99 -19.38
C ASN A 196 4.21 -6.60 -19.37
N LEU A 197 3.90 -5.48 -18.73
CA LEU A 197 2.58 -4.85 -18.80
C LEU A 197 2.72 -3.35 -18.51
N THR A 198 2.35 -2.51 -19.47
CA THR A 198 2.47 -1.05 -19.37
C THR A 198 1.19 -0.41 -18.84
N HIS A 199 1.31 0.78 -18.25
CA HIS A 199 0.16 1.58 -17.83
C HIS A 199 -0.82 1.87 -19.00
N LYS A 200 -0.30 2.05 -20.23
CA LYS A 200 -1.12 2.27 -21.43
C LYS A 200 -1.97 1.05 -21.79
N GLN A 201 -1.43 -0.16 -21.62
CA GLN A 201 -2.18 -1.40 -21.83
C GLN A 201 -3.26 -1.57 -20.75
N VAL A 202 -2.92 -1.41 -19.48
CA VAL A 202 -3.90 -1.52 -18.37
C VAL A 202 -5.02 -0.49 -18.50
N LYS A 203 -4.70 0.73 -18.91
CA LYS A 203 -5.70 1.79 -19.14
C LYS A 203 -6.75 1.40 -20.19
N LYS A 204 -6.32 0.72 -21.26
CA LYS A 204 -7.20 0.22 -22.34
C LYS A 204 -8.02 -1.02 -21.91
N MET A 205 -7.52 -1.82 -20.98
CA MET A 205 -8.23 -2.98 -20.47
C MET A 205 -9.41 -2.56 -19.58
N ASN A 206 -10.54 -3.25 -19.70
CA ASN A 206 -11.54 -3.27 -18.64
C ASN A 206 -11.07 -4.17 -17.48
N GLN A 207 -11.79 -4.13 -16.35
CA GLN A 207 -11.40 -4.91 -15.16
C GLN A 207 -11.37 -6.43 -15.42
N ARG A 208 -12.33 -6.95 -16.18
CA ARG A 208 -12.40 -8.38 -16.50
C ARG A 208 -11.19 -8.82 -17.32
N GLU A 209 -10.83 -8.05 -18.35
CA GLU A 209 -9.65 -8.33 -19.19
C GLU A 209 -8.36 -8.34 -18.38
N LEU A 210 -8.19 -7.35 -17.49
CA LEU A 210 -7.03 -7.30 -16.59
C LEU A 210 -6.97 -8.52 -15.68
N PHE A 211 -8.10 -8.92 -15.09
CA PHE A 211 -8.16 -10.08 -14.21
C PHE A 211 -7.89 -11.38 -14.96
N GLU A 212 -8.41 -11.54 -16.18
CA GLU A 212 -8.09 -12.70 -17.02
C GLU A 212 -6.61 -12.73 -17.42
N TRP A 213 -5.98 -11.56 -17.67
CA TRP A 213 -4.55 -11.48 -17.91
C TRP A 213 -3.75 -12.01 -16.72
N PHE A 214 -4.04 -11.52 -15.50
CA PHE A 214 -3.36 -11.98 -14.28
C PHE A 214 -3.61 -13.46 -13.98
N LYS A 215 -4.84 -13.97 -14.20
CA LYS A 215 -5.14 -15.40 -14.04
C LYS A 215 -4.26 -16.26 -14.93
N LYS A 216 -4.05 -15.87 -16.19
CA LYS A 216 -3.20 -16.62 -17.13
C LYS A 216 -1.74 -16.62 -16.67
N VAL A 217 -1.19 -15.46 -16.32
CA VAL A 217 0.20 -15.33 -15.83
C VAL A 217 0.40 -16.16 -14.55
N VAL A 218 -0.50 -16.02 -13.58
CA VAL A 218 -0.42 -16.74 -12.31
C VAL A 218 -0.53 -18.26 -12.51
N LYS A 219 -1.47 -18.73 -13.34
CA LYS A 219 -1.63 -20.15 -13.63
C LYS A 219 -0.37 -20.78 -14.23
N LEU A 220 0.30 -20.06 -15.12
CA LEU A 220 1.47 -20.58 -15.83
C LEU A 220 2.76 -20.50 -15.01
N HIS A 221 2.91 -19.47 -14.16
CA HIS A 221 4.22 -19.10 -13.63
C HIS A 221 4.29 -18.92 -12.12
N TYR A 222 3.14 -18.87 -11.43
CA TYR A 222 3.08 -18.63 -9.98
C TYR A 222 2.17 -19.68 -9.31
N PRO A 223 2.60 -20.96 -9.22
CA PRO A 223 1.75 -22.06 -8.76
C PRO A 223 1.21 -21.86 -7.34
N ASN A 224 1.99 -21.26 -6.44
CA ASN A 224 1.54 -20.94 -5.08
C ASN A 224 0.37 -19.94 -5.11
N ILE A 225 0.51 -18.84 -5.84
CA ILE A 225 -0.56 -17.84 -5.99
C ILE A 225 -1.78 -18.47 -6.67
N HIS A 226 -1.58 -19.31 -7.69
CA HIS A 226 -2.66 -20.00 -8.39
C HIS A 226 -3.46 -20.92 -7.46
N LYS A 227 -2.75 -21.66 -6.60
CA LYS A 227 -3.36 -22.52 -5.57
C LYS A 227 -4.21 -21.70 -4.61
N GLU A 228 -3.70 -20.59 -4.07
CA GLU A 228 -4.43 -19.73 -3.14
C GLU A 228 -5.68 -19.07 -3.77
N ILE A 229 -5.61 -18.69 -5.05
CA ILE A 229 -6.78 -18.19 -5.78
C ILE A 229 -7.83 -19.30 -5.96
N THR A 230 -7.38 -20.51 -6.30
CA THR A 230 -8.27 -21.66 -6.59
C THR A 230 -8.94 -22.18 -5.32
N SER A 231 -8.22 -22.20 -4.20
CA SER A 231 -8.76 -22.52 -2.87
C SER A 231 -9.61 -21.39 -2.27
N LYS A 232 -9.68 -20.22 -2.94
CA LYS A 232 -10.38 -19.01 -2.49
C LYS A 232 -9.83 -18.42 -1.18
N SER A 233 -8.61 -18.79 -0.77
CA SER A 233 -7.95 -18.17 0.37
C SER A 233 -7.56 -16.72 0.06
N ILE A 234 -7.24 -16.40 -1.20
CA ILE A 234 -7.09 -15.04 -1.73
C ILE A 234 -8.00 -14.77 -2.94
N ASN A 235 -8.39 -13.51 -3.09
CA ASN A 235 -9.11 -13.00 -4.25
C ASN A 235 -8.13 -12.53 -5.33
N ILE A 236 -8.56 -12.54 -6.61
CA ILE A 236 -7.75 -12.00 -7.72
C ILE A 236 -7.25 -10.57 -7.46
N LYS A 237 -8.04 -9.73 -6.80
CA LYS A 237 -7.69 -8.35 -6.43
C LYS A 237 -6.53 -8.25 -5.46
N GLU A 238 -6.25 -9.32 -4.71
CA GLU A 238 -5.25 -9.38 -3.65
C GLU A 238 -3.94 -9.98 -4.12
N ILE A 239 -3.80 -10.34 -5.41
CA ILE A 239 -2.52 -10.78 -5.97
C ILE A 239 -1.45 -9.74 -5.63
N PRO A 240 -0.37 -10.15 -4.94
CA PRO A 240 0.76 -9.27 -4.68
C PRO A 240 1.52 -8.97 -5.98
N ILE A 241 1.58 -7.69 -6.35
CA ILE A 241 2.20 -7.22 -7.60
C ILE A 241 3.34 -6.27 -7.28
N VAL A 242 4.53 -6.55 -7.79
CA VAL A 242 5.68 -5.64 -7.74
C VAL A 242 5.90 -5.07 -9.13
N ALA A 243 5.75 -3.76 -9.29
CA ALA A 243 6.08 -3.07 -10.54
C ALA A 243 7.50 -2.50 -10.48
N TYR A 244 8.18 -2.45 -11.61
CA TYR A 244 9.48 -1.78 -11.74
C TYR A 244 9.64 -1.11 -13.11
N CYS A 245 10.51 -0.09 -13.16
CA CYS A 245 10.88 0.62 -14.39
C CYS A 245 12.41 0.62 -14.59
N ALA A 246 12.97 1.59 -15.31
CA ALA A 246 14.39 1.72 -15.59
C ALA A 246 15.21 2.10 -14.35
N HIS A 247 14.71 3.03 -13.53
CA HIS A 247 15.39 3.58 -12.35
C HIS A 247 14.44 4.49 -11.53
N GLU A 248 14.90 5.00 -10.39
CA GLU A 248 14.11 5.81 -9.43
C GLU A 248 13.42 7.06 -10.02
N LYS A 249 14.01 7.67 -11.05
CA LYS A 249 13.43 8.84 -11.75
C LYS A 249 12.42 8.48 -12.85
N CYS A 250 12.27 7.19 -13.15
CA CYS A 250 11.27 6.74 -14.13
C CYS A 250 9.92 6.63 -13.42
N ASN A 251 8.87 7.20 -14.02
CA ASN A 251 7.51 7.15 -13.48
C ASN A 251 6.62 6.05 -14.10
N ALA A 252 7.13 5.19 -14.99
CA ALA A 252 6.29 4.20 -15.66
C ALA A 252 5.73 3.14 -14.69
N SER A 253 6.50 2.74 -13.66
CA SER A 253 6.00 1.83 -12.62
C SER A 253 4.92 2.50 -11.78
N GLU A 254 5.11 3.76 -11.38
CA GLU A 254 4.12 4.56 -10.66
C GLU A 254 2.80 4.67 -11.44
N LEU A 255 2.87 5.04 -12.72
CA LEU A 255 1.70 5.12 -13.60
C LEU A 255 1.00 3.77 -13.77
N LEU A 256 1.76 2.68 -13.85
CA LEU A 256 1.19 1.33 -13.92
C LEU A 256 0.46 0.99 -12.62
N LEU A 257 1.08 1.23 -11.47
CA LEU A 257 0.49 0.96 -10.15
C LEU A 257 -0.81 1.75 -9.96
N GLU A 258 -0.83 3.01 -10.39
CA GLU A 258 -2.05 3.83 -10.37
C GLU A 258 -3.19 3.19 -11.19
N GLU A 259 -2.90 2.75 -12.42
CA GLU A 259 -3.91 2.10 -13.26
C GLU A 259 -4.34 0.73 -12.68
N LEU A 260 -3.44 -0.05 -12.09
CA LEU A 260 -3.78 -1.29 -11.39
C LEU A 260 -4.72 -1.04 -10.21
N LEU A 261 -4.43 -0.03 -9.38
CA LEU A 261 -5.26 0.39 -8.25
C LEU A 261 -6.65 0.85 -8.72
N LYS A 262 -6.74 1.68 -9.77
CA LYS A 262 -8.02 2.10 -10.38
C LYS A 262 -8.87 0.91 -10.85
N LYS A 263 -8.23 -0.17 -11.29
CA LYS A 263 -8.89 -1.41 -11.71
C LYS A 263 -9.14 -2.38 -10.54
N GLY A 264 -8.83 -1.99 -9.31
CA GLY A 264 -9.18 -2.70 -8.09
C GLY A 264 -8.15 -3.72 -7.61
N MET A 265 -6.93 -3.70 -8.15
CA MET A 265 -5.82 -4.48 -7.59
C MET A 265 -5.32 -3.76 -6.35
N VAL A 266 -5.50 -4.36 -5.17
CA VAL A 266 -5.27 -3.68 -3.88
C VAL A 266 -3.87 -3.92 -3.31
N ASN A 267 -3.18 -4.95 -3.80
CA ASN A 267 -1.93 -5.45 -3.22
C ASN A 267 -0.72 -5.15 -4.13
N VAL A 268 -0.37 -3.87 -4.23
CA VAL A 268 0.70 -3.42 -5.14
C VAL A 268 1.90 -2.83 -4.39
N TYR A 269 3.08 -2.92 -5.02
CA TYR A 269 4.38 -2.48 -4.51
C TYR A 269 5.25 -1.93 -5.65
N ASP A 270 6.18 -1.04 -5.32
CA ASP A 270 7.13 -0.46 -6.29
C ASP A 270 8.57 -0.89 -5.97
N TYR A 271 9.26 -1.46 -6.95
CA TYR A 271 10.71 -1.61 -6.92
C TYR A 271 11.35 -0.43 -7.65
N SER A 272 11.61 0.65 -6.90
CA SER A 272 12.00 1.94 -7.47
C SER A 272 13.40 1.93 -8.10
N GLY A 273 14.31 1.04 -7.65
CA GLY A 273 15.66 0.94 -8.19
C GLY A 273 15.72 0.45 -9.64
N GLY A 274 14.72 -0.32 -10.06
CA GLY A 274 14.50 -0.73 -11.44
C GLY A 274 15.66 -1.51 -12.09
N MET A 275 15.69 -1.48 -13.42
CA MET A 275 16.73 -2.14 -14.21
C MET A 275 18.14 -1.63 -13.91
N LYS A 276 18.31 -0.34 -13.60
CA LYS A 276 19.61 0.26 -13.31
C LYS A 276 20.25 -0.34 -12.07
N GLU A 277 19.50 -0.44 -10.97
CA GLU A 277 20.00 -1.06 -9.75
C GLU A 277 20.21 -2.58 -9.93
N TYR A 278 19.29 -3.25 -10.64
CA TYR A 278 19.43 -4.67 -10.95
C TYR A 278 20.71 -4.98 -11.76
N ARG A 279 20.97 -4.27 -12.86
CA ARG A 279 22.17 -4.46 -13.69
C ARG A 279 23.47 -4.26 -12.92
N LYS A 280 23.53 -3.24 -12.07
CA LYS A 280 24.69 -3.00 -11.19
C LYS A 280 24.96 -4.21 -10.29
N SER A 281 23.92 -4.84 -9.75
CA SER A 281 24.09 -6.03 -8.91
C SER A 281 24.60 -7.24 -9.68
N GLN A 282 24.20 -7.40 -10.96
CA GLN A 282 24.69 -8.48 -11.80
C GLN A 282 26.18 -8.31 -12.15
N ILE A 283 26.65 -7.07 -12.32
CA ILE A 283 28.07 -6.79 -12.55
C ILE A 283 28.88 -7.12 -11.29
N ASN A 284 28.42 -6.67 -10.12
CA ASN A 284 29.14 -6.92 -8.87
C ASN A 284 29.22 -8.41 -8.51
N ASN A 285 28.19 -9.19 -8.82
CA ASN A 285 28.19 -10.64 -8.58
C ASN A 285 29.03 -11.44 -9.58
N LYS A 286 29.48 -10.83 -10.69
CA LYS A 286 30.40 -11.45 -11.67
C LYS A 286 31.87 -11.13 -11.38
N LEU A 287 32.15 -10.24 -10.43
CA LEU A 287 33.49 -9.78 -10.06
C LEU A 287 34.03 -10.49 -8.79
N PHE A 288 33.31 -11.50 -8.30
CA PHE A 288 33.70 -12.44 -7.25
C PHE A 288 33.40 -13.86 -7.74
#